data_AF-A0A101HV66-F1
#
_entry.id   AF-A0A101HV66-F1
#
_cell.length_a   1.000
_cell.length_b   1.000
_cell.length_c   1.000
_cell.angle_alpha   90.00
_cell.angle_beta   90.00
_cell.angle_gamma   90.00
#
_symmetry.space_group_name_H-M   'P 1'
#
loop_
_entity.id
_entity.type
_entity.pdbx_description
1 polymer ?
#
loop_
_entity_poly.entity_id
_entity_poly.type
_entity_poly.pdbx_seq_one_letter_code
_entity_poly.pdbx_strand_id
1 'polypeptide(L)'
;MIRKKDYSFWFWLGIILLVVFCFSFHTSGTEWNQDLGRHIRLGEIVLEEKSIPKTNLFSYLKEDFPFLNHHWLSEVVFALIYNNFGNNGLILFKTAIFLLVWGGLFWLVSQKTP
;
A
#
# COMPACT_ATOMS: atom_id res chain seq x y z
N MET A 1 -12.55 -2.72 -39.92
CA MET A 1 -11.96 -1.40 -39.61
C MET A 1 -10.84 -1.64 -38.59
N ILE A 2 -9.57 -1.48 -38.96
CA ILE A 2 -8.42 -1.84 -38.11
C ILE A 2 -8.17 -0.68 -37.15
N ARG A 3 -8.34 -0.90 -35.83
CA ARG A 3 -8.09 0.08 -34.78
C ARG A 3 -6.61 0.48 -34.79
N LYS A 4 -6.28 1.68 -35.27
CA LYS A 4 -4.90 2.19 -35.20
C LYS A 4 -4.55 2.37 -33.73
N LYS A 5 -3.48 1.71 -33.29
CA LYS A 5 -2.97 1.84 -31.92
C LYS A 5 -2.44 3.27 -31.76
N ASP A 6 -3.05 4.05 -30.87
CA ASP A 6 -2.54 5.39 -30.56
C ASP A 6 -1.27 5.24 -29.70
N TYR A 7 -0.11 5.34 -30.33
CA TYR A 7 1.19 5.22 -29.66
C TYR A 7 1.50 6.42 -28.75
N SER A 8 0.88 7.59 -28.99
CA SER A 8 1.05 8.78 -28.15
C SER A 8 0.47 8.52 -26.75
N PHE A 9 -0.70 7.89 -26.70
CA PHE A 9 -1.37 7.51 -25.45
C PHE A 9 -0.51 6.61 -24.55
N TRP A 10 0.09 5.55 -25.11
CA TRP A 10 0.96 4.63 -24.36
C TRP A 10 2.28 5.28 -23.94
N PHE A 11 2.80 6.21 -24.73
CA PHE A 11 4.00 6.98 -24.38
C PHE A 11 3.76 7.85 -23.15
N TRP A 12 2.68 8.65 -23.13
CA TRP A 12 2.34 9.51 -22.00
C TRP A 12 2.00 8.72 -20.74
N LEU A 13 1.34 7.56 -20.87
CA LEU A 13 1.15 6.65 -19.74
C LEU A 13 2.48 6.23 -19.12
N GLY A 14 3.41 5.76 -19.97
CA GLY A 14 4.74 5.33 -19.51
C GLY A 14 5.47 6.43 -18.75
N ILE A 15 5.39 7.67 -19.24
CA ILE A 15 5.96 8.84 -18.56
C ILE A 15 5.30 9.09 -17.20
N ILE A 16 3.96 9.07 -17.11
CA ILE A 16 3.25 9.30 -15.85
C ILE A 16 3.61 8.21 -14.82
N LEU A 17 3.60 6.94 -15.23
CA LEU A 17 3.94 5.82 -14.35
C LEU A 17 5.40 5.89 -13.88
N LEU A 18 6.33 6.28 -14.77
CA LEU A 18 7.74 6.46 -14.43
C LEU A 18 7.95 7.61 -13.44
N VAL A 19 7.27 8.75 -13.64
CA VAL A 19 7.33 9.88 -12.73
C VAL A 19 6.82 9.46 -11.35
N VAL A 20 5.67 8.81 -11.26
CA VAL A 20 5.13 8.31 -9.99
C VAL A 20 6.09 7.34 -9.31
N PHE A 21 6.70 6.42 -10.07
CA PHE A 21 7.70 5.50 -9.54
C PHE A 21 8.88 6.27 -8.92
N CYS A 22 9.45 7.25 -9.62
CA CYS A 22 10.56 8.05 -9.12
C CYS A 22 10.20 8.87 -7.86
N PHE A 23 9.03 9.51 -7.84
CA PHE A 23 8.57 10.28 -6.67
C PHE A 23 8.19 9.40 -5.47
N SER A 24 7.90 8.12 -5.69
CA SER A 24 7.53 7.21 -4.61
C SER A 24 8.66 6.94 -3.62
N PHE A 25 9.93 7.08 -4.04
CA PHE A 25 11.13 6.89 -3.22
C PHE A 25 11.48 8.08 -2.31
N HIS A 26 10.55 8.99 -2.08
CA HIS A 26 10.68 9.92 -0.96
C HIS A 26 10.30 9.24 0.36
N THR A 27 11.05 9.53 1.43
CA THR A 27 10.63 9.22 2.81
C THR A 27 10.63 10.54 3.56
N SER A 28 9.46 11.00 3.98
CA SER A 28 9.34 12.27 4.71
C SER A 28 9.49 12.09 6.22
N GLY A 29 9.54 10.84 6.70
CA GLY A 29 9.52 10.50 8.13
C GLY A 29 8.15 10.74 8.77
N THR A 30 7.27 11.51 8.11
CA THR A 30 5.92 11.81 8.59
C THR A 30 5.04 10.56 8.63
N GLU A 31 5.33 9.57 7.78
CA GLU A 31 4.59 8.30 7.71
C GLU A 31 4.70 7.52 9.03
N TRP A 32 5.90 7.58 9.63
CA TRP A 32 6.20 6.98 10.93
C TRP A 32 5.53 7.71 12.10
N ASN A 33 5.35 9.03 11.98
CA ASN A 33 4.72 9.86 13.01
C ASN A 33 3.18 9.81 13.00
N GLN A 34 2.58 9.18 11.98
CA GLN A 34 1.16 8.92 11.94
C GLN A 34 0.88 7.54 12.54
N ASP A 35 0.58 6.58 11.67
CA ASP A 35 0.04 5.28 12.06
C ASP A 35 0.88 4.10 11.55
N LEU A 36 1.89 4.33 10.70
CA LEU A 36 2.65 3.23 10.08
C LEU A 36 3.30 2.32 11.12
N GLY A 37 3.93 2.91 12.15
CA GLY A 37 4.54 2.15 13.24
C GLY A 37 3.52 1.30 14.01
N ARG A 38 2.33 1.86 14.29
CA ARG A 38 1.23 1.13 14.94
C ARG A 38 0.80 -0.07 14.10
N HIS A 39 0.62 0.11 12.79
CA HIS A 39 0.19 -0.96 11.90
C HIS A 39 1.23 -2.08 11.77
N ILE A 40 2.52 -1.75 11.66
CA ILE A 40 3.59 -2.75 11.65
C ILE A 40 3.59 -3.52 12.98
N ARG A 41 3.52 -2.81 14.11
CA ARG A 41 3.55 -3.44 15.44
C ARG A 41 2.34 -4.33 15.71
N LEU A 42 1.14 -3.91 15.29
CA LEU A 42 -0.05 -4.76 15.37
C LEU A 42 0.11 -6.02 14.53
N GLY A 43 0.66 -5.91 13.32
CA GLY A 43 0.94 -7.06 12.46
C GLY A 43 1.93 -8.04 13.08
N GLU A 44 2.99 -7.55 13.73
CA GLU A 44 3.94 -8.38 14.49
C GLU A 44 3.26 -9.12 15.64
N ILE A 45 2.42 -8.44 16.42
CA ILE A 45 1.66 -9.04 17.52
C ILE A 45 0.74 -10.15 16.99
N VAL A 46 0.03 -9.90 15.89
CA VAL A 46 -0.84 -10.92 15.26
C VAL A 46 -0.04 -12.13 14.79
N LEU A 47 1.16 -11.92 14.22
CA LEU A 47 2.05 -13.01 13.79
C LEU A 47 2.59 -13.82 14.97
N GLU A 48 2.94 -13.16 16.07
CA GLU A 48 3.49 -13.77 17.29
C GLU A 48 2.42 -14.56 18.07
N GLU A 49 1.29 -13.92 18.36
CA GLU A 49 0.20 -14.49 19.15
C GLU A 49 -0.70 -15.43 18.34
N LYS A 50 -0.62 -15.38 17.01
CA LYS A 50 -1.50 -16.09 16.06
C LYS A 50 -2.98 -15.81 16.32
N SER A 51 -3.28 -14.62 16.84
CA SER A 51 -4.62 -14.19 17.21
C SER A 51 -4.80 -12.71 16.89
N ILE A 52 -6.03 -12.30 16.56
CA ILE A 52 -6.34 -10.89 16.30
C ILE A 52 -6.71 -10.24 17.64
N PRO A 53 -6.02 -9.16 18.06
CA PRO A 53 -6.37 -8.42 19.26
C PRO A 53 -7.84 -7.98 19.23
N LYS A 54 -8.55 -8.22 20.33
CA LYS A 54 -9.98 -7.86 20.49
C LYS A 54 -10.17 -6.50 21.16
N THR A 55 -9.08 -5.88 21.60
CA THR A 55 -9.07 -4.62 22.33
C THR A 55 -8.07 -3.65 21.71
N ASN A 56 -8.19 -2.37 22.04
CA ASN A 56 -7.30 -1.35 21.51
C ASN A 56 -6.01 -1.26 22.34
N LEU A 57 -5.03 -2.11 22.01
CA LEU A 57 -3.73 -2.22 22.70
C LEU A 57 -2.93 -0.90 22.77
N PHE A 58 -3.23 0.07 21.90
CA PHE A 58 -2.51 1.34 21.82
C PHE A 58 -3.32 2.52 22.37
N SER A 59 -4.45 2.26 23.05
CA SER A 59 -5.24 3.31 23.71
C SER A 59 -4.87 3.44 25.18
N TYR A 60 -4.20 4.54 25.53
CA TYR A 60 -3.81 4.83 26.92
C TYR A 60 -4.99 5.01 27.89
N LEU A 61 -6.13 5.53 27.42
CA LEU A 61 -7.26 5.88 28.28
C LEU A 61 -8.33 4.78 28.38
N LYS A 62 -8.33 3.82 27.43
CA LYS A 62 -9.37 2.79 27.33
C LYS A 62 -8.80 1.49 26.76
N GLU A 63 -7.90 0.86 27.51
CA GLU A 63 -7.25 -0.40 27.12
C GLU A 63 -8.25 -1.53 26.91
N ASP A 64 -9.34 -1.59 27.70
CA ASP A 64 -10.38 -2.63 27.60
C ASP A 64 -11.45 -2.35 26.52
N PHE A 65 -11.29 -1.28 25.73
CA PHE A 65 -12.30 -0.94 24.72
C PHE A 65 -12.34 -2.02 23.62
N PRO A 66 -13.50 -2.64 23.35
CA PRO A 66 -13.61 -3.66 22.32
C PRO A 66 -13.32 -3.04 20.95
N PHE A 67 -12.33 -3.59 20.25
CA PHE A 67 -11.90 -3.14 18.95
C PHE A 67 -11.77 -4.34 18.03
N LEU A 68 -12.64 -4.38 17.02
CA LEU A 68 -12.47 -5.30 15.91
C LEU A 68 -11.53 -4.66 14.90
N ASN A 69 -10.26 -5.08 14.94
CA ASN A 69 -9.28 -4.59 14.00
C ASN A 69 -9.54 -5.14 12.60
N HIS A 70 -10.21 -4.37 11.74
CA HIS A 70 -10.48 -4.75 10.35
C HIS A 70 -9.26 -4.57 9.42
N HIS A 71 -8.17 -3.99 9.91
CA HIS A 71 -6.92 -3.80 9.17
C HIS A 71 -5.91 -4.92 9.40
N TRP A 72 -6.22 -5.92 10.25
CA TRP A 72 -5.28 -6.94 10.70
C TRP A 72 -4.51 -7.64 9.56
N LEU A 73 -5.19 -7.93 8.43
CA LEU A 73 -4.56 -8.63 7.32
C LEU A 73 -3.52 -7.75 6.63
N SER A 74 -3.83 -6.47 6.40
CA SER A 74 -2.85 -5.53 5.84
C SER A 74 -1.69 -5.31 6.79
N GLU A 75 -1.94 -5.29 8.09
CA GLU A 75 -0.91 -5.15 9.13
C GLU A 75 0.05 -6.34 9.13
N VAL A 76 -0.47 -7.56 9.02
CA VAL A 76 0.34 -8.78 8.86
C VAL A 76 1.22 -8.69 7.61
N VAL A 77 0.66 -8.25 6.48
CA VAL A 77 1.45 -8.07 5.24
C VAL A 77 2.53 -7.00 5.43
N PHE A 78 2.21 -5.87 6.07
CA PHE A 78 3.18 -4.82 6.35
C PHE A 78 4.29 -5.29 7.28
N ALA A 79 3.97 -6.02 8.35
CA ALA A 79 4.95 -6.59 9.26
C ALA A 79 5.88 -7.57 8.54
N LEU A 80 5.35 -8.48 7.71
CA LEU A 80 6.17 -9.40 6.92
C LEU A 80 7.11 -8.65 5.97
N ILE A 81 6.62 -7.64 5.26
CA ILE A 81 7.44 -6.87 4.33
C ILE A 81 8.51 -6.07 5.08
N TYR A 82 8.11 -5.40 6.16
CA TYR A 82 9.02 -4.58 6.97
C TYR A 82 10.13 -5.41 7.61
N ASN A 83 9.80 -6.57 8.17
CA ASN A 83 10.77 -7.43 8.84
C ASN A 83 11.81 -8.03 7.88
N ASN A 84 11.46 -8.18 6.59
CA ASN A 84 12.38 -8.74 5.59
C ASN A 84 13.12 -7.67 4.77
N PHE A 85 12.48 -6.53 4.49
CA PHE A 85 12.96 -5.54 3.51
C PHE A 85 12.97 -4.10 4.03
N GLY A 86 12.54 -3.88 5.28
CA GLY A 86 12.46 -2.58 5.93
C GLY A 86 11.56 -1.58 5.19
N ASN A 87 11.89 -0.30 5.33
CA ASN A 87 11.18 0.80 4.68
C ASN A 87 11.16 0.68 3.15
N ASN A 88 12.26 0.22 2.56
CA ASN A 88 12.37 0.06 1.11
C ASN A 88 11.34 -0.95 0.58
N GLY A 89 11.12 -2.05 1.31
CA GLY A 89 10.08 -3.02 0.97
C GLY A 89 8.68 -2.41 0.97
N LEU A 90 8.36 -1.62 1.99
CA LEU A 90 7.06 -0.95 2.10
C LEU A 90 6.84 0.06 0.97
N ILE A 91 7.89 0.82 0.61
CA ILE A 91 7.84 1.76 -0.53
C ILE A 91 7.58 1.00 -1.82
N LEU A 92 8.36 -0.04 -2.10
CA LEU A 92 8.19 -0.87 -3.31
C LEU A 92 6.81 -1.50 -3.38
N PHE A 93 6.31 -2.03 -2.26
CA PHE A 93 4.98 -2.62 -2.17
C PHE A 93 3.87 -1.61 -2.49
N LYS A 94 3.90 -0.44 -1.85
CA LYS A 94 2.97 0.66 -2.12
C LYS A 94 3.01 1.08 -3.59
N THR A 95 4.21 1.28 -4.13
CA THR A 95 4.41 1.67 -5.52
C THR A 95 3.90 0.62 -6.49
N ALA A 96 4.17 -0.67 -6.23
CA ALA A 96 3.67 -1.76 -7.05
C ALA A 96 2.13 -1.78 -7.09
N ILE A 97 1.47 -1.68 -5.93
CA ILE A 97 0.00 -1.60 -5.87
C ILE A 97 -0.51 -0.40 -6.66
N PHE A 98 0.09 0.78 -6.48
CA PHE A 98 -0.32 1.99 -7.19
C PHE A 98 -0.21 1.80 -8.71
N LEU A 99 0.92 1.31 -9.20
CA LEU A 99 1.14 1.05 -10.62
C LEU A 99 0.16 0.01 -11.18
N LEU A 100 -0.12 -1.06 -10.43
CA LEU A 100 -1.08 -2.09 -10.83
C LEU A 100 -2.50 -1.53 -10.95
N VAL A 101 -2.96 -0.78 -9.96
CA VAL A 101 -4.32 -0.21 -9.95
C VAL A 101 -4.48 0.83 -11.06
N TRP A 102 -3.58 1.80 -11.16
CA TRP A 102 -3.67 2.87 -12.15
C TRP A 102 -3.37 2.39 -13.56
N GLY A 103 -2.37 1.54 -13.74
CA GLY A 103 -2.08 0.89 -15.02
C GLY A 103 -3.25 0.04 -15.50
N GLY A 104 -3.88 -0.72 -14.59
CA GLY A 104 -5.08 -1.50 -14.87
C GLY A 104 -6.28 -0.64 -15.25
N LEU A 105 -6.57 0.41 -14.47
CA LEU A 105 -7.64 1.37 -14.78
C LEU A 105 -7.44 2.00 -16.15
N PHE A 106 -6.23 2.47 -16.43
CA PHE A 106 -5.89 3.09 -17.70
C PHE A 106 -6.03 2.13 -18.87
N TRP A 107 -5.58 0.88 -18.71
CA TRP A 107 -5.79 -0.18 -19.68
C TRP A 107 -7.28 -0.44 -19.95
N LEU A 108 -8.12 -0.48 -18.91
CA LEU A 108 -9.57 -0.63 -19.06
C LEU A 108 -10.21 0.55 -19.80
N VAL A 109 -9.80 1.79 -19.50
CA VAL A 109 -10.30 3.00 -20.18
C VAL A 109 -9.91 3.01 -21.65
N SER A 110 -8.67 2.62 -21.96
CA SER A 110 -8.15 2.55 -23.34
C SER A 110 -8.94 1.60 -24.25
N GLN A 111 -9.65 0.64 -23.66
CA GLN A 111 -10.49 -0.29 -24.42
C GLN A 111 -11.83 0.33 -24.82
N LYS A 112 -12.30 1.38 -24.13
CA LYS A 112 -13.62 2.00 -24.29
C LYS A 112 -13.61 3.31 -25.09
N THR A 113 -12.46 3.95 -25.24
CA THR A 113 -12.31 5.09 -26.15
C THR A 113 -12.36 4.60 -27.60
N PRO A 114 -13.22 5.18 -28.46
CA PRO A 114 -13.35 4.82 -29.87
C PRO A 114 -12.08 5.10 -30.69
#